data_AF-A0A250VT89-F1
#
_entry.id   AF-A0A250VT89-F1
#
_cell.length_a   1.000
_cell.length_b   1.000
_cell.length_c   1.000
_cell.angle_alpha   90.00
_cell.angle_beta   90.00
_cell.angle_gamma   90.00
#
_symmetry.space_group_name_H-M   'P 1'
#
loop_
_entity.id
_entity.type
_entity.pdbx_description
1 polymer ?
#
loop_
_entity_poly.entity_id
_entity_poly.type
_entity_poly.pdbx_seq_one_letter_code
_entity_poly.pdbx_strand_id
1 'polypeptide(L)'
;MTDTAQLTDIAAGALNQLCPAAAMAIVLQGDPKEILQHVIEAVLAGAAVQQQAQQEAEETSQQATILPIRYVVSSLPEGHEDRYTFTINVHYRGNGQYSITQRLRCYGTDGTWSYEPDFGEDDQAEAAWLATHQFDHDAALKLARELAPTLTYRGRTVADALKESADA
;
A
#
# COMPACT_ATOMS: atom_id res chain seq x y z
N MET A 1 -31.26 -41.58 2.53
CA MET A 1 -31.14 -42.16 1.18
C MET A 1 -31.05 -40.99 0.23
N THR A 2 -29.84 -40.58 -0.12
CA THR A 2 -29.62 -39.51 -1.09
C THR A 2 -30.07 -40.06 -2.44
N ASP A 3 -31.02 -39.37 -3.07
CA ASP A 3 -31.61 -39.77 -4.33
C ASP A 3 -30.54 -39.85 -5.41
N THR A 4 -30.41 -41.02 -6.06
CA THR A 4 -29.44 -41.25 -7.13
C THR A 4 -29.58 -40.20 -8.22
N ALA A 5 -30.79 -39.66 -8.44
CA ALA A 5 -31.04 -38.57 -9.38
C ALA A 5 -30.31 -37.27 -9.01
N GLN A 6 -30.26 -36.90 -7.72
CA GLN A 6 -29.53 -35.69 -7.28
C GLN A 6 -28.01 -35.82 -7.44
N LEU A 7 -27.46 -37.03 -7.30
CA LEU A 7 -26.04 -37.27 -7.50
C LEU A 7 -25.63 -37.12 -8.97
N THR A 8 -26.51 -37.51 -9.92
CA THR A 8 -26.28 -37.30 -11.36
C THR A 8 -26.29 -35.82 -11.75
N ASP A 9 -27.21 -35.01 -11.21
CA ASP A 9 -27.29 -33.58 -11.55
C ASP A 9 -26.08 -32.78 -11.01
N ILE A 10 -25.60 -33.10 -9.80
CA ILE A 10 -24.40 -32.48 -9.24
C ILE A 10 -23.15 -32.88 -10.04
N ALA A 11 -23.06 -34.13 -10.49
CA ALA A 11 -21.96 -34.61 -11.33
C ALA A 11 -21.96 -33.95 -12.72
N ALA A 12 -23.15 -33.76 -13.32
CA ALA A 12 -23.29 -33.10 -14.62
C ALA A 12 -22.87 -31.60 -14.57
N GLY A 13 -23.18 -30.91 -13.47
CA GLY A 13 -22.77 -29.51 -13.26
C GLY A 13 -21.25 -29.35 -13.11
N ALA A 14 -20.60 -30.27 -12.38
CA ALA A 14 -19.14 -30.26 -12.18
C ALA A 14 -18.37 -30.63 -13.46
N LEU A 15 -18.87 -31.59 -14.26
CA LEU A 15 -18.26 -32.00 -15.53
C LEU A 15 -18.28 -30.90 -16.59
N ASN A 16 -19.24 -29.97 -16.54
CA ASN A 16 -19.32 -28.86 -17.50
C ASN A 16 -18.28 -27.75 -17.25
N GLN A 17 -17.60 -27.76 -16.09
CA GLN A 17 -16.50 -26.83 -15.78
C GLN A 17 -15.11 -27.40 -16.11
N LEU A 18 -14.99 -28.72 -16.25
CA LEU A 18 -13.77 -29.40 -16.68
C LEU A 18 -13.77 -29.49 -18.21
N CYS A 19 -12.65 -29.19 -18.87
CA CYS A 19 -12.53 -29.09 -20.32
C CYS A 19 -13.37 -30.14 -21.10
N PRO A 20 -14.24 -29.73 -22.04
CA PRO A 20 -15.25 -30.60 -22.66
C PRO A 20 -14.66 -31.80 -23.43
N ALA A 21 -13.38 -31.73 -23.83
CA ALA A 21 -12.71 -32.81 -24.55
C ALA A 21 -12.33 -34.02 -23.66
N ALA A 22 -12.14 -33.84 -22.35
CA ALA A 22 -11.76 -34.93 -21.45
C ALA A 22 -12.97 -35.71 -20.91
N ALA A 23 -14.11 -35.03 -20.72
CA ALA A 23 -15.35 -35.62 -20.23
C ALA A 23 -15.93 -36.67 -21.20
N MET A 24 -15.71 -36.51 -22.51
CA MET A 24 -16.32 -37.37 -23.52
C MET A 24 -15.63 -38.74 -23.68
N ALA A 25 -14.36 -38.87 -23.27
CA ALA A 25 -13.61 -40.13 -23.38
C ALA A 25 -13.90 -41.12 -22.22
N ILE A 26 -14.28 -40.62 -21.04
CA ILE A 26 -14.49 -41.43 -19.84
C ILE A 26 -15.87 -42.13 -19.85
N VAL A 27 -16.88 -41.52 -20.48
CA VAL A 27 -18.27 -42.02 -20.48
C VAL A 27 -18.50 -43.26 -21.36
N LEU A 28 -17.58 -43.58 -22.29
CA LEU A 28 -17.84 -44.61 -23.31
C LEU A 28 -17.35 -46.03 -22.99
N GLN A 29 -16.53 -46.28 -21.95
CA GLN A 29 -15.94 -47.62 -21.73
C GLN A 29 -15.72 -48.08 -20.27
N GLY A 30 -16.09 -47.29 -19.25
CA GLY A 30 -15.82 -47.63 -17.84
C GLY A 30 -17.02 -48.17 -17.06
N ASP A 31 -16.77 -48.97 -16.00
CA ASP A 31 -17.76 -49.27 -14.97
C ASP A 31 -18.24 -47.93 -14.35
N PRO A 32 -19.56 -47.66 -14.26
CA PRO A 32 -20.09 -46.46 -13.64
C PRO A 32 -19.49 -46.13 -12.27
N LYS A 33 -19.10 -47.16 -11.50
CA LYS A 33 -18.46 -46.98 -10.20
C LYS A 33 -17.04 -46.41 -10.31
N GLU A 34 -16.28 -46.85 -11.31
CA GLU A 34 -14.93 -46.31 -11.58
C GLU A 34 -15.00 -44.90 -12.13
N ILE A 35 -15.98 -44.59 -12.99
CA ILE A 35 -16.20 -43.23 -13.50
C ILE A 35 -16.53 -42.28 -12.34
N LEU A 36 -17.41 -42.70 -11.43
CA LEU A 36 -17.77 -41.90 -10.26
C LEU A 36 -16.57 -41.63 -9.35
N GLN A 37 -15.72 -42.63 -9.14
CA GLN A 37 -14.51 -42.51 -8.33
C GLN A 37 -13.52 -41.49 -8.91
N HIS A 38 -13.25 -41.55 -10.23
CA HIS A 38 -12.34 -40.60 -10.89
C HIS A 38 -12.88 -39.16 -10.88
N VAL A 39 -14.20 -38.97 -11.04
CA VAL A 39 -14.82 -37.64 -10.95
C VAL A 39 -14.70 -37.09 -9.53
N ILE A 40 -14.94 -37.92 -8.50
CA ILE A 40 -14.75 -37.52 -7.10
C ILE A 40 -13.29 -37.12 -6.84
N GLU A 41 -12.32 -37.90 -7.30
CA GLU A 41 -10.90 -37.59 -7.13
C GLU A 41 -10.49 -36.30 -7.85
N ALA A 42 -10.98 -36.06 -9.07
CA ALA A 42 -10.72 -34.83 -9.82
C ALA A 42 -11.33 -33.59 -9.15
N VAL A 43 -12.56 -33.70 -8.63
CA VAL A 43 -13.22 -32.62 -7.89
C VAL A 43 -12.49 -32.33 -6.57
N LEU A 44 -12.08 -33.37 -5.84
CA LEU A 44 -11.31 -33.21 -4.60
C LEU A 44 -9.92 -32.59 -4.86
N ALA A 45 -9.25 -32.99 -5.95
CA ALA A 45 -7.97 -32.39 -6.35
C ALA A 45 -8.14 -30.90 -6.74
N GLY A 46 -9.20 -30.54 -7.47
CA GLY A 46 -9.51 -29.15 -7.81
C GLY A 46 -9.81 -28.30 -6.57
N ALA A 47 -10.59 -28.84 -5.62
CA ALA A 47 -10.90 -28.16 -4.36
C ALA A 47 -9.64 -27.94 -3.50
N ALA A 48 -8.71 -28.90 -3.49
CA ALA A 48 -7.44 -28.77 -2.77
C ALA A 48 -6.54 -27.65 -3.35
N VAL A 49 -6.47 -27.52 -4.68
CA VAL A 49 -5.72 -26.43 -5.33
C VAL A 49 -6.35 -25.07 -5.01
N GLN A 50 -7.68 -24.97 -5.00
CA GLN A 50 -8.38 -23.73 -4.68
C GLN A 50 -8.21 -23.34 -3.19
N GLN A 51 -8.24 -24.32 -2.28
CA GLN A 51 -7.94 -24.09 -0.86
C GLN A 51 -6.49 -23.67 -0.63
N GLN A 52 -5.53 -24.27 -1.34
CA GLN A 52 -4.13 -23.88 -1.23
C GLN A 52 -3.90 -22.44 -1.72
N ALA A 53 -4.49 -22.03 -2.84
CA ALA A 53 -4.40 -20.65 -3.33
C ALA A 53 -5.05 -19.63 -2.37
N GLN A 54 -6.16 -20.01 -1.72
CA GLN A 54 -6.81 -19.19 -0.70
C GLN A 54 -5.94 -19.09 0.57
N GLN A 55 -5.33 -20.19 1.00
CA GLN A 55 -4.42 -20.22 2.16
C GLN A 55 -3.14 -19.41 1.89
N GLU A 56 -2.54 -19.51 0.69
CA GLU A 56 -1.36 -18.72 0.33
C GLU A 56 -1.67 -17.21 0.28
N ALA A 57 -2.86 -16.83 -0.20
CA ALA A 57 -3.32 -15.44 -0.20
C ALA A 57 -3.64 -14.93 1.23
N GLU A 58 -4.17 -15.79 2.10
CA GLU A 58 -4.47 -15.45 3.49
C GLU A 58 -3.20 -15.41 4.35
N GLU A 59 -2.24 -16.30 4.14
CA GLU A 59 -0.93 -16.28 4.80
C GLU A 59 -0.11 -15.04 4.42
N THR A 60 -0.18 -14.59 3.15
CA THR A 60 0.42 -13.31 2.75
C THR A 60 -0.29 -12.10 3.38
N SER A 61 -1.58 -12.23 3.73
CA SER A 61 -2.34 -11.17 4.42
C SER A 61 -2.03 -11.06 5.93
N GLN A 62 -1.40 -12.07 6.54
CA GLN A 62 -1.12 -12.09 8.00
C GLN A 62 0.28 -11.55 8.36
N GLN A 63 1.12 -11.25 7.36
CA GLN A 63 2.45 -10.70 7.63
C GLN A 63 2.37 -9.18 7.86
N ALA A 64 3.00 -8.70 8.93
CA ALA A 64 3.06 -7.28 9.25
C ALA A 64 3.91 -6.53 8.21
N THR A 65 3.34 -5.48 7.61
CA THR A 65 4.05 -4.61 6.67
C THR A 65 4.77 -3.49 7.40
N ILE A 66 6.08 -3.37 7.19
CA ILE A 66 6.89 -2.25 7.70
C ILE A 66 6.90 -1.16 6.64
N LEU A 67 6.48 0.05 7.02
CA LEU A 67 6.49 1.22 6.15
C LEU A 67 7.29 2.37 6.77
N PRO A 68 8.11 3.08 6.00
CA PRO A 68 8.75 4.29 6.48
C PRO A 68 7.72 5.40 6.65
N ILE A 69 7.37 5.71 7.90
CA ILE A 69 6.34 6.71 8.22
C ILE A 69 6.86 8.15 8.23
N ARG A 70 8.18 8.33 8.38
CA ARG A 70 8.79 9.65 8.52
C ARG A 70 10.22 9.65 8.02
N TYR A 71 10.56 10.70 7.27
CA TYR A 71 11.93 11.06 6.94
C TYR A 71 12.27 12.43 7.53
N VAL A 72 13.54 12.60 7.89
CA VAL A 72 14.11 13.85 8.38
C VAL A 72 15.13 14.33 7.36
N VAL A 73 14.90 15.50 6.79
CA VAL A 73 15.76 16.12 5.78
C VAL A 73 16.34 17.40 6.37
N SER A 74 17.66 17.51 6.39
CA SER A 74 18.37 18.70 6.84
C SER A 74 19.63 18.88 6.01
N SER A 75 19.98 20.15 5.76
CA SER A 75 21.22 20.55 5.11
C SER A 75 22.37 20.76 6.11
N LEU A 76 22.11 20.66 7.42
CA LEU A 76 23.13 20.76 8.46
C LEU A 76 23.70 19.36 8.81
N PRO A 77 24.99 19.28 9.20
CA PRO A 77 25.60 18.05 9.68
C PRO A 77 24.86 17.42 10.86
N GLU A 78 25.02 16.11 11.05
CA GLU A 78 24.22 15.35 12.01
C GLU A 78 24.31 15.85 13.45
N GLY A 79 25.48 16.30 13.89
CA GLY A 79 25.74 16.82 15.22
C GLY A 79 25.59 18.34 15.37
N HIS A 80 25.11 19.07 14.36
CA HIS A 80 24.99 20.52 14.43
C HIS A 80 23.88 20.92 15.43
N GLU A 81 24.15 21.87 16.33
CA GLU A 81 23.20 22.30 17.37
C GLU A 81 21.87 22.82 16.79
N ASP A 82 21.95 23.63 15.74
CA ASP A 82 20.78 24.17 15.05
C ASP A 82 20.07 23.19 14.09
N ARG A 83 20.50 21.92 13.98
CA ARG A 83 19.94 20.95 13.01
C ARG A 83 18.42 20.83 13.10
N TYR A 84 17.89 20.76 14.32
CA TYR A 84 16.44 20.66 14.57
C TYR A 84 15.64 21.85 14.01
N THR A 85 16.25 23.04 14.05
CA THR A 85 15.63 24.28 13.55
C THR A 85 15.53 24.28 12.03
N PHE A 86 16.55 23.74 11.35
CA PHE A 86 16.64 23.65 9.88
C PHE A 86 16.34 22.24 9.39
N THR A 87 15.25 21.66 9.89
CA THR A 87 14.76 20.34 9.50
C THR A 87 13.40 20.43 8.83
N ILE A 88 13.27 19.71 7.71
CA ILE A 88 12.01 19.38 7.05
C ILE A 88 11.70 17.92 7.35
N ASN A 89 10.44 17.63 7.63
CA ASN A 89 9.98 16.26 7.77
C ASN A 89 9.09 15.88 6.60
N VAL A 90 9.27 14.67 6.07
CA VAL A 90 8.35 14.07 5.11
C VAL A 90 7.58 12.99 5.84
N HIS A 91 6.28 13.18 6.02
CA HIS A 91 5.41 12.31 6.83
C HIS A 91 4.47 11.54 5.94
N TYR A 92 4.34 10.23 6.17
CA TYR A 92 3.34 9.40 5.52
C TYR A 92 1.94 9.76 6.03
N ARG A 93 0.98 9.93 5.12
CA ARG A 93 -0.42 10.30 5.43
C ARG A 93 -1.44 9.24 5.02
N GLY A 94 -0.97 8.05 4.63
CA GLY A 94 -1.83 6.98 4.10
C GLY A 94 -1.85 6.99 2.56
N ASN A 95 -2.38 5.91 1.96
CA ASN A 95 -2.65 5.82 0.51
C ASN A 95 -1.44 6.11 -0.42
N GLY A 96 -0.21 5.90 0.07
CA GLY A 96 1.00 6.21 -0.70
C GLY A 96 1.35 7.70 -0.74
N GLN A 97 0.60 8.53 -0.02
CA GLN A 97 0.75 9.98 -0.02
C GLN A 97 1.53 10.47 1.20
N TYR A 98 2.28 11.55 1.00
CA TYR A 98 3.18 12.13 1.98
C TYR A 98 2.99 13.64 2.05
N SER A 99 3.09 14.21 3.25
CA SER A 99 3.13 15.65 3.45
C SER A 99 4.56 16.11 3.78
N ILE A 100 4.90 17.31 3.32
CA ILE A 100 6.17 17.97 3.64
C ILE A 100 5.89 19.00 4.72
N THR A 101 6.51 18.84 5.89
CA THR A 101 6.26 19.68 7.06
C THR A 101 7.52 20.34 7.59
N GLN A 102 7.40 21.60 8.00
CA GLN A 102 8.40 22.30 8.79
C GLN A 102 7.72 22.79 10.06
N ARG A 103 8.05 22.15 11.19
CA ARG A 103 7.35 22.34 12.47
C ARG A 103 5.86 22.03 12.35
N LEU A 104 5.01 23.06 12.43
CA LEU A 104 3.56 22.96 12.37
C LEU A 104 2.99 23.38 11.00
N ARG A 105 3.85 23.72 10.03
CA ARG A 105 3.44 24.17 8.70
C ARG A 105 3.65 23.07 7.69
N CYS A 106 2.73 22.97 6.74
CA CYS A 106 2.79 22.08 5.59
C CYS A 106 3.12 22.90 4.33
N TYR A 107 3.91 22.32 3.44
CA TYR A 107 4.23 22.91 2.15
C TYR A 107 3.16 22.54 1.13
N GLY A 108 2.60 23.54 0.45
CA GLY A 108 1.60 23.38 -0.60
C GLY A 108 2.20 23.27 -1.99
N THR A 109 1.44 22.76 -2.95
CA THR A 109 1.77 22.75 -4.39
C THR A 109 1.92 24.14 -4.99
N ASP A 110 1.37 25.16 -4.34
CA ASP A 110 1.51 26.58 -4.69
C ASP A 110 2.86 27.19 -4.26
N GLY A 111 3.69 26.42 -3.57
CA GLY A 111 5.00 26.84 -3.08
C GLY A 111 4.95 27.61 -1.76
N THR A 112 3.80 27.64 -1.07
CA THR A 112 3.63 28.34 0.19
C THR A 112 3.64 27.40 1.40
N TRP A 113 3.98 27.94 2.56
CA TRP A 113 3.89 27.24 3.84
C TRP A 113 2.61 27.67 4.55
N SER A 114 1.69 26.74 4.79
CA SER A 114 0.43 26.99 5.48
C SER A 114 0.34 26.14 6.76
N TYR A 115 -0.48 26.54 7.72
CA TYR A 115 -0.84 25.65 8.84
C TYR A 115 -1.99 24.75 8.40
N GLU A 116 -2.01 23.51 8.90
CA GLU A 116 -3.18 22.65 8.76
C GLU A 116 -4.39 23.34 9.44
N PRO A 117 -5.47 23.64 8.70
CA PRO A 117 -6.68 24.24 9.27
C PRO A 117 -7.36 23.27 10.24
N ASP A 118 -8.17 23.83 11.14
CA ASP A 118 -9.24 23.05 11.76
C ASP A 118 -10.43 23.00 10.80
N PHE A 119 -10.76 21.82 10.29
CA PHE A 119 -11.83 21.64 9.30
C PHE A 119 -13.20 21.42 9.94
N GLY A 120 -13.27 21.06 11.23
CA GLY A 120 -14.53 20.69 11.87
C GLY A 120 -15.24 19.53 11.15
N GLU A 121 -16.44 19.78 10.62
CA GLU A 121 -17.26 18.81 9.87
C GLU A 121 -17.22 19.06 8.34
N ASP A 122 -16.34 19.95 7.85
CA ASP A 122 -16.24 20.29 6.42
C ASP A 122 -15.26 19.36 5.67
N ASP A 123 -15.74 18.15 5.37
CA ASP A 123 -14.99 17.13 4.62
C ASP A 123 -14.51 17.63 3.24
N GLN A 124 -15.24 18.57 2.62
CA GLN A 124 -14.90 19.11 1.31
C GLN A 124 -13.70 20.06 1.40
N ALA A 125 -13.68 20.94 2.41
CA ALA A 125 -12.53 21.80 2.69
C ALA A 125 -11.29 20.99 3.07
N GLU A 126 -11.45 19.93 3.86
CA GLU A 126 -10.35 19.00 4.19
C GLU A 126 -9.78 18.36 2.92
N ALA A 127 -10.63 17.74 2.09
CA ALA A 127 -10.19 17.08 0.87
C ALA A 127 -9.46 18.05 -0.10
N ALA A 128 -9.95 19.28 -0.23
CA ALA A 128 -9.32 20.30 -1.06
C ALA A 128 -7.94 20.71 -0.53
N TRP A 129 -7.78 20.82 0.80
CA TRP A 129 -6.49 21.13 1.41
C TRP A 129 -5.52 19.96 1.27
N LEU A 130 -5.96 18.73 1.51
CA LEU A 130 -5.12 17.54 1.36
C LEU A 130 -4.63 17.37 -0.09
N ALA A 131 -5.48 17.63 -1.08
CA ALA A 131 -5.11 17.57 -2.50
C ALA A 131 -3.97 18.52 -2.90
N THR A 132 -3.74 19.59 -2.12
CA THR A 132 -2.67 20.57 -2.38
C THR A 132 -1.46 20.41 -1.48
N HIS A 133 -1.54 19.59 -0.41
CA HIS A 133 -0.47 19.43 0.58
C HIS A 133 0.06 17.98 0.70
N GLN A 134 -0.48 17.07 -0.10
CA GLN A 134 -0.05 15.69 -0.20
C GLN A 134 0.59 15.39 -1.56
N PHE A 135 1.70 14.66 -1.52
CA PHE A 135 2.55 14.37 -2.66
C PHE A 135 2.87 12.87 -2.70
N ASP A 136 3.21 12.37 -3.89
CA ASP A 136 3.84 11.05 -4.02
C ASP A 136 5.18 11.02 -3.27
N HIS A 137 5.56 9.84 -2.77
CA HIS A 137 6.76 9.64 -1.96
C HIS A 137 8.03 10.29 -2.54
N ASP A 138 8.33 10.00 -3.80
CA ASP A 138 9.55 10.46 -4.45
C ASP A 138 9.52 11.97 -4.73
N ALA A 139 8.33 12.50 -5.06
CA ALA A 139 8.12 13.93 -5.23
C ALA A 139 8.31 14.68 -3.91
N ALA A 140 7.76 14.15 -2.81
CA ALA A 140 7.91 14.72 -1.48
C ALA A 140 9.38 14.77 -1.04
N LEU A 141 10.13 13.68 -1.23
CA LEU A 141 11.56 13.62 -0.90
C LEU A 141 12.42 14.53 -1.78
N LYS A 142 12.05 14.69 -3.05
CA LYS A 142 12.74 15.62 -3.97
C LYS A 142 12.52 17.07 -3.52
N LEU A 143 11.27 17.47 -3.33
CA LEU A 143 10.90 18.82 -2.87
C LEU A 143 11.53 19.14 -1.51
N ALA A 144 11.50 18.20 -0.56
CA ALA A 144 12.13 18.41 0.75
C ALA A 144 13.64 18.67 0.65
N ARG A 145 14.35 18.00 -0.26
CA ARG A 145 15.78 18.23 -0.50
C ARG A 145 16.06 19.60 -1.14
N GLU A 146 15.18 20.04 -2.04
CA GLU A 146 15.28 21.36 -2.67
C GLU A 146 14.97 22.49 -1.68
N LEU A 147 14.03 22.28 -0.76
CA LEU A 147 13.61 23.26 0.25
C LEU A 147 14.56 23.34 1.45
N ALA A 148 15.21 22.25 1.85
CA ALA A 148 16.08 22.22 3.01
C ALA A 148 17.14 23.35 3.06
N PRO A 149 17.89 23.66 1.98
CA PRO A 149 18.90 24.72 2.00
C PRO A 149 18.30 26.14 1.98
N THR A 150 17.01 26.31 1.65
CA THR A 150 16.36 27.62 1.56
C THR A 150 15.70 28.04 2.88
N LEU A 151 15.70 27.16 3.88
CA LEU A 151 15.10 27.44 5.17
C LEU A 151 15.76 28.64 5.87
N THR A 152 14.91 29.46 6.46
CA THR A 152 15.32 30.59 7.30
C THR A 152 14.66 30.50 8.67
N TYR A 153 15.42 30.84 9.72
CA TYR A 153 14.89 30.92 11.09
C TYR A 153 15.42 32.18 11.77
N ARG A 154 14.50 33.03 12.23
CA ARG A 154 14.83 34.32 12.87
C ARG A 154 15.81 35.16 12.03
N GLY A 155 15.66 35.13 10.70
CA GLY A 155 16.53 35.83 9.76
C GLY A 155 17.86 35.14 9.45
N ARG A 156 18.21 34.03 10.11
CA ARG A 156 19.41 33.23 9.82
C ARG A 156 19.10 32.17 8.77
N THR A 157 19.99 32.02 7.79
CA THR A 157 19.93 30.96 6.77
C THR A 157 20.69 29.72 7.22
N VAL A 158 20.51 28.58 6.53
CA VAL A 158 21.35 27.40 6.71
C VAL A 158 22.84 27.72 6.53
N ALA A 159 23.16 28.58 5.56
CA ALA A 159 24.54 28.98 5.26
C ALA A 159 25.16 29.80 6.41
N ASP A 160 24.38 30.59 7.13
CA ASP A 160 24.86 31.32 8.30
C ASP A 160 25.16 30.38 9.46
N ALA A 161 24.26 29.41 9.72
CA ALA A 161 24.47 28.39 10.75
C ALA A 161 25.75 27.56 10.52
N LEU A 162 26.02 27.19 9.25
CA LEU A 162 27.24 26.47 8.88
C LEU A 162 28.53 27.28 9.12
N LYS A 163 28.49 28.60 9.00
CA LYS A 163 29.67 29.44 9.24
C LYS A 163 29.98 29.53 10.73
N GLU A 164 28.95 29.74 11.56
CA GLU A 164 29.12 29.86 13.01
C GLU A 164 29.69 28.60 13.65
N SER A 165 29.30 27.41 13.17
CA SER A 165 29.86 26.14 13.66
C SER A 165 31.29 25.84 13.20
N ALA A 166 31.79 26.52 12.16
CA ALA A 166 33.17 26.37 11.71
C ALA A 166 34.15 27.22 12.55
N ASP A 167 33.63 28.27 13.19
CA ASP A 167 34.41 29.21 14.02
C ASP A 167 34.41 28.83 15.52
N ALA A 168 33.59 27.84 15.92
CA ALA A 168 33.43 27.34 17.29
C ALA A 168 34.35 26.14 17.59
#